data_AF-A0A7R9VYQ1-F1
#
_entry.id   AF-A0A7R9VYQ1-F1
#
_cell.length_a   1.000
_cell.length_b   1.000
_cell.length_c   1.000
_cell.angle_alpha   90.00
_cell.angle_beta   90.00
_cell.angle_gamma   90.00
#
_symmetry.space_group_name_H-M   'P 1'
#
loop_
_entity.id
_entity.type
_entity.pdbx_description
1 polymer ?
#
loop_
_entity_poly.entity_id
_entity_poly.type
_entity_poly.pdbx_seq_one_letter_code
_entity_poly.pdbx_strand_id
1 'polypeptide(L)'
;MSGFDPASRYDPSSMGRIADDEIDPEAELFDHAENAANSSGMLGFGGLTGSLGRVGKSVPHITIDKRTAKKAMLGLAVVGCIVGASVGISVAMRNSDSGGGGGGGAEVQEASEGGGSSGGGEGGGGTGRTPNSQGIAQFVPPPDDLAMKCAPLTVSVKSGWDDCKSLCRAAECCFLPEGHWYSCRAENEEDCSAYEYGCATLDHVENLRDDSGVLTDDGTGGNNGGVAPAAGAARTITLLDAPSDIGAICSETSLSTREGHNACEELCDRKLCCDEPDEECTVNNEDACGGYEEPCIAYSNAHDDVLDEAAVKCNTETLSTPEGVQNCKEYCSGAMDCFDGDARFADGWCEQYGPCHALTALSGDEGFASAAEAIDAVDEACGTDFATCKNMCHAAECCFGGEGGTSACEEASGTASLDCSHYGACKILFSAEDGGGEGEGEGEDDGDSDVTVAVQKACNDDNLATVDGFQECHDLCSPYLCCFSTNEAENCYDENNACDLYKECERAYESDSQKEDYSKELVERACSDAAIGTEEGLAECRSVCSPFMCCVLPESMQSNCVDTYGEEKCAVFASCAKLTSAEDDVYEGEEDGGGL
;
A
#
# COMPACT_ATOMS: atom_id res chain seq x y z
N MET A 1 -15.05 -37.66 47.80
CA MET A 1 -16.14 -36.97 48.53
C MET A 1 -15.60 -35.64 49.01
N SER A 2 -16.34 -34.55 48.71
CA SER A 2 -16.14 -33.13 49.10
C SER A 2 -14.79 -32.50 48.67
N GLY A 3 -14.71 -31.48 47.82
CA GLY A 3 -15.61 -30.34 47.60
C GLY A 3 -15.11 -29.16 48.44
N PHE A 4 -14.40 -28.21 47.82
CA PHE A 4 -13.98 -26.95 48.45
C PHE A 4 -14.08 -25.79 47.46
N ASP A 5 -14.54 -24.67 48.01
CA ASP A 5 -15.16 -23.48 47.42
C ASP A 5 -14.12 -22.34 47.34
N PRO A 6 -14.02 -21.55 46.25
CA PRO A 6 -13.05 -20.45 46.15
C PRO A 6 -13.72 -19.08 46.35
N ALA A 7 -13.54 -18.48 47.53
CA ALA A 7 -13.75 -17.04 47.71
C ALA A 7 -13.02 -16.50 48.95
N SER A 8 -11.84 -15.90 48.78
CA SER A 8 -11.42 -14.73 49.57
C SER A 8 -10.19 -14.03 49.01
N ARG A 9 -10.43 -12.86 48.40
CA ARG A 9 -9.79 -11.55 48.63
C ARG A 9 -8.26 -11.48 48.71
N TYR A 10 -7.69 -10.88 47.66
CA TYR A 10 -6.37 -10.25 47.64
C TYR A 10 -6.42 -8.87 48.32
N ASP A 11 -5.38 -8.56 49.08
CA ASP A 11 -5.17 -7.32 49.85
C ASP A 11 -4.05 -6.50 49.18
N PRO A 12 -4.33 -5.29 48.64
CA PRO A 12 -3.29 -4.44 48.07
C PRO A 12 -2.79 -3.46 49.13
N SER A 13 -1.78 -3.87 49.89
CA SER A 13 -1.04 -2.99 50.81
C SER A 13 0.41 -3.45 50.97
N SER A 14 1.15 -3.43 49.86
CA SER A 14 2.62 -3.52 49.90
C SER A 14 3.26 -3.00 48.61
N MET A 15 3.39 -1.68 48.47
CA MET A 15 4.49 -1.11 47.69
C MET A 15 5.14 0.01 48.49
N GLY A 16 6.45 -0.16 48.66
CA GLY A 16 7.30 0.62 49.55
C GLY A 16 7.71 1.95 48.95
N ARG A 17 7.99 2.88 49.86
CA ARG A 17 8.59 4.18 49.60
C ARG A 17 10.06 4.02 49.22
N ILE A 18 10.50 4.70 48.17
CA ILE A 18 11.91 5.06 47.95
C ILE A 18 11.99 6.59 48.04
N ALA A 19 13.04 7.04 48.73
CA ALA A 19 13.21 8.38 49.24
C ALA A 19 13.78 9.37 48.22
N ASP A 20 13.55 10.63 48.55
CA ASP A 20 13.98 11.87 47.90
C ASP A 20 15.51 12.01 47.80
N ASP A 21 16.01 12.51 46.66
CA ASP A 21 17.34 13.10 46.53
C ASP A 21 17.23 14.56 46.04
N GLU A 22 18.07 15.39 46.66
CA GLU A 22 18.11 16.86 46.64
C GLU A 22 18.62 17.42 45.30
N ILE A 23 18.00 18.50 44.81
CA ILE A 23 18.56 19.35 43.74
C ILE A 23 18.63 20.81 44.26
N ASP A 24 19.85 21.31 44.37
CA ASP A 24 20.24 22.70 44.65
C ASP A 24 19.96 23.63 43.45
N PRO A 25 19.44 24.85 43.67
CA PRO A 25 19.51 25.92 42.68
C PRO A 25 20.40 27.07 43.17
N GLU A 26 21.55 27.28 42.52
CA GLU A 26 22.25 28.56 42.55
C GLU A 26 22.13 29.30 41.22
N ALA A 27 21.86 30.59 41.37
CA ALA A 27 21.60 31.58 40.34
C ALA A 27 22.90 32.13 39.76
N GLU A 28 22.88 32.51 38.48
CA GLU A 28 23.65 33.67 38.02
C GLU A 28 22.84 34.55 37.08
N LEU A 29 23.24 35.81 37.12
CA LEU A 29 22.50 37.03 36.88
C LEU A 29 23.32 37.81 35.86
N PHE A 30 22.80 38.14 34.68
CA PHE A 30 23.37 39.21 33.86
C PHE A 30 22.30 39.95 33.06
N ASP A 31 22.29 41.27 33.26
CA ASP A 31 21.52 42.29 32.58
C ASP A 31 21.82 42.35 31.07
N HIS A 32 20.80 42.70 30.27
CA HIS A 32 20.92 43.84 29.35
C HIS A 32 19.54 44.34 28.89
N ALA A 33 19.28 45.61 29.20
CA ALA A 33 18.20 46.42 28.67
C ALA A 33 18.58 47.06 27.32
N GLU A 34 17.55 47.58 26.63
CA GLU A 34 17.53 48.56 25.51
C GLU A 34 17.06 48.02 24.14
N ASN A 35 15.77 48.20 23.81
CA ASN A 35 15.33 49.28 22.91
C ASN A 35 13.84 49.15 22.56
N ALA A 36 13.04 50.12 23.03
CA ALA A 36 11.70 50.38 22.55
C ALA A 36 11.57 51.88 22.27
N ALA A 37 11.55 52.27 20.99
CA ALA A 37 11.06 53.58 20.55
C ALA A 37 10.83 53.58 19.02
N ASN A 38 9.56 53.47 18.59
CA ASN A 38 8.88 54.37 17.65
C ASN A 38 7.75 53.65 16.89
N SER A 39 6.50 54.02 17.15
CA SER A 39 5.71 54.80 16.19
C SER A 39 4.28 55.02 16.72
N SER A 40 4.01 56.24 17.15
CA SER A 40 2.64 56.76 17.29
C SER A 40 2.31 57.57 16.04
N GLY A 41 1.18 57.29 15.39
CA GLY A 41 0.71 58.05 14.23
C GLY A 41 -0.80 57.94 14.05
N MET A 42 -1.48 59.05 14.28
CA MET A 42 -2.92 59.25 14.42
C MET A 42 -3.82 58.90 13.21
N LEU A 43 -5.01 58.39 13.56
CA LEU A 43 -6.35 58.66 13.03
C LEU A 43 -6.49 59.67 11.87
N GLY A 44 -7.13 59.21 10.79
CA GLY A 44 -7.70 60.05 9.73
C GLY A 44 -8.96 59.44 9.13
N PHE A 45 -10.14 59.82 9.64
CA PHE A 45 -11.44 59.61 9.00
C PHE A 45 -11.54 60.50 7.76
N GLY A 46 -11.87 59.92 6.60
CA GLY A 46 -12.15 60.66 5.37
C GLY A 46 -13.00 59.83 4.42
N GLY A 47 -14.32 60.00 4.51
CA GLY A 47 -15.26 59.41 3.56
C GLY A 47 -15.21 60.09 2.20
N LEU A 48 -15.36 59.32 1.13
CA LEU A 48 -15.74 59.80 -0.18
C LEU A 48 -16.76 58.84 -0.81
N THR A 49 -17.96 59.39 -0.96
CA THR A 49 -19.05 58.92 -1.79
C THR A 49 -18.64 58.94 -3.27
N GLY A 50 -18.82 57.83 -4.00
CA GLY A 50 -18.52 57.72 -5.43
C GLY A 50 -19.63 57.00 -6.20
N SER A 51 -20.13 57.66 -7.24
CA SER A 51 -21.38 57.44 -7.97
C SER A 51 -21.61 56.09 -8.66
N LEU A 52 -22.90 55.73 -8.68
CA LEU A 52 -23.57 54.87 -9.66
C LEU A 52 -23.29 55.30 -11.11
N GLY A 53 -22.64 54.42 -11.88
CA GLY A 53 -22.48 54.51 -13.32
C GLY A 53 -23.20 53.37 -14.03
N ARG A 54 -24.40 53.65 -14.55
CA ARG A 54 -25.19 52.77 -15.41
C ARG A 54 -24.57 52.78 -16.82
N VAL A 55 -24.08 51.65 -17.31
CA VAL A 55 -23.81 51.44 -18.75
C VAL A 55 -24.48 50.14 -19.18
N GLY A 56 -25.31 50.23 -20.20
CA GLY A 56 -26.09 49.11 -20.72
C GLY A 56 -25.50 48.52 -22.00
N LYS A 57 -26.00 47.31 -22.29
CA LYS A 57 -26.06 46.61 -23.57
C LYS A 57 -24.75 46.06 -24.14
N SER A 58 -24.68 44.73 -24.22
CA SER A 58 -24.95 44.01 -25.48
C SER A 58 -25.04 42.50 -25.20
N VAL A 59 -25.96 41.85 -25.89
CA VAL A 59 -26.22 40.40 -25.83
C VAL A 59 -25.51 39.76 -27.03
N PRO A 60 -24.61 38.78 -26.86
CA PRO A 60 -24.20 37.93 -27.95
C PRO A 60 -25.16 36.74 -28.09
N HIS A 61 -25.54 36.49 -29.35
CA HIS A 61 -26.31 35.34 -29.80
C HIS A 61 -25.44 34.08 -29.66
N ILE A 62 -25.81 33.15 -28.77
CA ILE A 62 -25.24 31.80 -28.74
C ILE A 62 -26.21 30.86 -29.43
N THR A 63 -25.74 30.23 -30.51
CA THR A 63 -26.38 29.08 -31.15
C THR A 63 -26.06 27.82 -30.35
N ILE A 64 -27.08 27.17 -29.80
CA ILE A 64 -26.97 25.92 -29.05
C ILE A 64 -27.09 24.73 -30.02
N ASP A 65 -26.11 23.83 -29.95
CA ASP A 65 -26.02 22.53 -30.62
C ASP A 65 -27.02 21.52 -30.01
N LYS A 66 -27.51 20.58 -30.81
CA LYS A 66 -28.66 19.69 -30.55
C LYS A 66 -28.37 18.45 -29.69
N ARG A 67 -27.38 18.43 -28.81
CA ARG A 67 -27.06 17.23 -27.99
C ARG A 67 -27.37 17.30 -26.49
N THR A 68 -27.99 18.36 -25.99
CA THR A 68 -28.37 18.47 -24.55
C THR A 68 -29.89 18.51 -24.36
N ALA A 69 -30.58 17.44 -24.77
CA ALA A 69 -32.01 17.28 -24.54
C ALA A 69 -32.37 15.83 -24.20
N LYS A 70 -31.94 15.36 -23.02
CA LYS A 70 -32.50 14.14 -22.42
C LYS A 70 -32.47 14.03 -20.88
N LYS A 71 -31.82 14.95 -20.14
CA LYS A 71 -31.75 14.90 -18.66
C LYS A 71 -32.68 15.87 -17.90
N ALA A 72 -33.69 16.46 -18.54
CA ALA A 72 -34.60 17.41 -17.87
C ALA A 72 -36.09 17.11 -18.13
N MET A 73 -36.59 15.94 -17.69
CA MET A 73 -38.02 15.67 -17.50
C MET A 73 -38.25 14.54 -16.49
N LEU A 74 -38.06 14.80 -15.20
CA LEU A 74 -38.67 14.09 -14.06
C LEU A 74 -38.15 14.83 -12.79
N GLY A 75 -38.91 15.40 -11.87
CA GLY A 75 -40.34 15.62 -11.75
C GLY A 75 -40.54 16.79 -10.78
N LEU A 76 -41.39 17.73 -11.17
CA LEU A 76 -41.85 18.84 -10.35
C LEU A 76 -43.31 18.55 -10.04
N ALA A 77 -43.58 17.91 -8.90
CA ALA A 77 -44.93 17.76 -8.36
C ALA A 77 -44.89 17.61 -6.83
N VAL A 78 -45.82 18.30 -6.18
CA VAL A 78 -46.21 18.24 -4.76
C VAL A 78 -45.50 19.23 -3.82
N VAL A 79 -45.95 20.48 -3.86
CA VAL A 79 -46.07 21.33 -2.66
C VAL A 79 -47.54 21.30 -2.24
N GLY A 80 -47.83 20.75 -1.06
CA GLY A 80 -49.19 20.72 -0.53
C GLY A 80 -49.30 20.14 0.88
N CYS A 81 -49.21 21.02 1.88
CA CYS A 81 -49.83 20.97 3.21
C CYS A 81 -49.61 19.74 4.11
N ILE A 82 -48.81 19.88 5.19
CA ILE A 82 -49.16 19.27 6.50
C ILE A 82 -48.79 20.23 7.65
N VAL A 83 -49.81 20.70 8.35
CA VAL A 83 -49.76 21.19 9.73
C VAL A 83 -50.32 20.09 10.61
N GLY A 84 -49.53 19.65 11.60
CA GLY A 84 -49.99 19.12 12.89
C GLY A 84 -50.50 17.68 12.95
N ALA A 85 -49.81 16.84 13.71
CA ALA A 85 -50.34 16.18 14.92
C ALA A 85 -49.34 15.14 15.44
N SER A 86 -48.87 15.36 16.66
CA SER A 86 -48.16 14.38 17.48
C SER A 86 -49.14 13.33 18.00
N VAL A 87 -48.89 12.05 17.68
CA VAL A 87 -49.50 10.89 18.35
C VAL A 87 -48.41 9.86 18.56
N GLY A 88 -48.08 9.59 19.82
CA GLY A 88 -47.19 8.51 20.22
C GLY A 88 -47.83 7.15 20.00
N ILE A 89 -47.03 6.20 19.53
CA ILE A 89 -47.37 4.78 19.49
C ILE A 89 -46.20 4.02 20.10
N SER A 90 -46.47 3.40 21.25
CA SER A 90 -45.60 2.41 21.89
C SER A 90 -45.54 1.16 21.02
N VAL A 91 -44.34 0.72 20.66
CA VAL A 91 -44.10 -0.59 20.03
C VAL A 91 -43.88 -1.61 21.14
N ALA A 92 -44.76 -2.60 21.21
CA ALA A 92 -44.58 -3.80 22.03
C ALA A 92 -43.78 -4.83 21.24
N MET A 93 -42.61 -5.21 21.76
CA MET A 93 -41.83 -6.34 21.26
C MET A 93 -42.60 -7.65 21.46
N ARG A 94 -42.74 -8.44 20.40
CA ARG A 94 -43.21 -9.84 20.47
C ARG A 94 -42.05 -10.77 20.19
N ASN A 95 -41.68 -11.53 21.21
CA ASN A 95 -40.88 -12.75 21.13
C ASN A 95 -41.50 -13.73 20.12
N SER A 96 -40.67 -14.34 19.29
CA SER A 96 -41.03 -15.57 18.57
C SER A 96 -40.16 -16.69 19.08
N ASP A 97 -40.80 -17.56 19.87
CA ASP A 97 -40.28 -18.81 20.38
C ASP A 97 -40.06 -19.83 19.27
N SER A 98 -38.98 -20.57 19.47
CA SER A 98 -38.57 -21.82 18.86
C SER A 98 -39.66 -22.90 18.92
N GLY A 99 -39.95 -23.55 17.79
CA GLY A 99 -40.85 -24.70 17.71
C GLY A 99 -40.32 -25.73 16.73
N GLY A 100 -39.80 -26.85 17.25
CA GLY A 100 -39.22 -27.93 16.48
C GLY A 100 -40.21 -28.94 15.90
N GLY A 101 -39.63 -29.89 15.16
CA GLY A 101 -40.24 -31.09 14.56
C GLY A 101 -39.56 -31.34 13.21
N GLY A 102 -38.87 -32.45 12.91
CA GLY A 102 -38.92 -33.80 13.46
C GLY A 102 -39.40 -34.76 12.37
N GLY A 103 -38.50 -35.61 11.84
CA GLY A 103 -38.85 -36.95 11.37
C GLY A 103 -38.50 -37.35 9.92
N GLY A 104 -37.69 -38.42 9.83
CA GLY A 104 -37.65 -39.42 8.74
C GLY A 104 -36.67 -39.08 7.61
N GLY A 105 -35.66 -39.89 7.26
CA GLY A 105 -35.51 -41.34 7.36
C GLY A 105 -35.53 -41.93 5.95
N ALA A 106 -34.37 -42.26 5.38
CA ALA A 106 -34.26 -43.24 4.31
C ALA A 106 -32.83 -43.78 4.22
N GLU A 107 -32.79 -45.09 4.28
CA GLU A 107 -31.70 -46.05 4.31
C GLU A 107 -31.41 -46.50 2.87
N VAL A 108 -30.14 -46.53 2.44
CA VAL A 108 -29.71 -47.35 1.30
C VAL A 108 -28.33 -47.94 1.64
N GLN A 109 -28.32 -49.24 1.91
CA GLN A 109 -27.17 -50.12 1.79
C GLN A 109 -26.99 -50.48 0.31
N GLU A 110 -25.76 -50.50 -0.19
CA GLU A 110 -25.28 -51.59 -1.06
C GLU A 110 -23.78 -51.81 -0.84
N ALA A 111 -23.40 -53.08 -0.95
CA ALA A 111 -22.08 -53.65 -0.71
C ALA A 111 -21.48 -54.15 -2.03
N SER A 112 -20.14 -54.20 -2.12
CA SER A 112 -19.34 -55.13 -2.94
C SER A 112 -17.89 -54.97 -2.49
N GLU A 113 -17.24 -55.88 -1.77
CA GLU A 113 -16.68 -57.20 -2.16
C GLU A 113 -15.61 -57.16 -3.28
N GLY A 114 -14.42 -57.72 -2.95
CA GLY A 114 -13.35 -58.20 -3.84
C GLY A 114 -11.99 -57.53 -3.61
N GLY A 115 -11.08 -58.06 -2.77
CA GLY A 115 -10.09 -59.12 -3.10
C GLY A 115 -8.80 -58.48 -3.63
N GLY A 116 -7.61 -58.52 -3.01
CA GLY A 116 -6.89 -59.60 -2.34
C GLY A 116 -5.67 -59.98 -3.20
N SER A 117 -4.44 -59.64 -2.80
CA SER A 117 -3.26 -60.45 -3.13
C SER A 117 -2.04 -60.06 -2.29
N SER A 118 -1.40 -61.10 -1.74
CA SER A 118 -0.20 -61.08 -0.92
C SER A 118 1.05 -61.24 -1.80
N GLY A 119 2.13 -60.56 -1.45
CA GLY A 119 3.46 -60.80 -2.01
C GLY A 119 4.53 -60.42 -0.99
N GLY A 120 5.15 -61.41 -0.36
CA GLY A 120 6.26 -61.24 0.56
C GLY A 120 7.59 -61.03 -0.16
N GLY A 121 8.50 -60.28 0.48
CA GLY A 121 9.89 -60.14 0.09
C GLY A 121 10.71 -59.67 1.29
N GLU A 122 11.54 -60.57 1.80
CA GLU A 122 12.45 -60.39 2.93
C GLU A 122 13.69 -59.55 2.57
N GLY A 123 14.12 -58.68 3.48
CA GLY A 123 15.54 -58.58 3.88
C GLY A 123 16.40 -57.47 3.28
N GLY A 124 16.82 -56.53 4.13
CA GLY A 124 17.95 -55.63 3.85
C GLY A 124 18.05 -54.48 4.85
N GLY A 125 18.71 -54.70 5.99
CA GLY A 125 18.86 -53.70 7.05
C GLY A 125 19.86 -52.58 6.70
N GLY A 126 19.45 -51.35 7.00
CA GLY A 126 20.32 -50.17 7.09
C GLY A 126 19.66 -49.18 8.05
N THR A 127 20.14 -49.11 9.29
CA THR A 127 19.64 -48.17 10.30
C THR A 127 20.22 -46.78 10.03
N GLY A 128 19.55 -46.01 9.17
CA GLY A 128 19.65 -44.55 9.13
C GLY A 128 18.53 -43.95 9.97
N ARG A 129 18.86 -43.13 10.96
CA ARG A 129 17.88 -42.37 11.75
C ARG A 129 17.24 -41.31 10.84
N THR A 130 15.95 -41.45 10.57
CA THR A 130 15.13 -40.37 9.97
C THR A 130 14.74 -39.36 11.05
N PRO A 131 14.82 -38.04 10.78
CA PRO A 131 14.21 -37.03 11.63
C PRO A 131 12.67 -37.16 11.61
N ASN A 132 12.06 -36.59 12.64
CA ASN A 132 10.67 -36.69 13.02
C ASN A 132 9.70 -36.20 11.91
N SER A 133 8.98 -37.10 11.25
CA SER A 133 8.02 -36.81 10.16
C SER A 133 6.62 -36.48 10.71
N GLN A 134 6.48 -35.35 11.40
CA GLN A 134 5.16 -34.82 11.76
C GLN A 134 4.99 -33.44 11.14
N GLY A 135 4.24 -33.37 10.03
CA GLY A 135 3.68 -32.13 9.52
C GLY A 135 4.09 -31.66 8.12
N ILE A 136 4.86 -32.43 7.33
CA ILE A 136 5.10 -32.04 5.93
C ILE A 136 3.79 -32.27 5.16
N ALA A 137 3.23 -31.19 4.63
CA ALA A 137 2.04 -31.24 3.78
C ALA A 137 2.25 -32.28 2.67
N GLN A 138 1.23 -33.09 2.38
CA GLN A 138 1.32 -34.08 1.30
C GLN A 138 1.49 -33.35 -0.02
N PHE A 139 2.56 -33.71 -0.77
CA PHE A 139 2.77 -33.22 -2.12
C PHE A 139 1.57 -33.58 -3.00
N VAL A 140 1.05 -32.59 -3.73
CA VAL A 140 -0.11 -32.75 -4.62
C VAL A 140 0.42 -32.85 -6.05
N PRO A 141 0.10 -33.91 -6.80
CA PRO A 141 0.50 -33.99 -8.21
C PRO A 141 -0.21 -32.90 -9.04
N PRO A 142 0.44 -32.40 -10.10
CA PRO A 142 -0.09 -31.32 -10.93
C PRO A 142 -1.40 -31.74 -11.57
N PRO A 143 -2.42 -30.85 -11.58
CA PRO A 143 -3.66 -31.16 -12.26
C PRO A 143 -3.45 -31.16 -13.78
N ASP A 144 -4.21 -31.99 -14.50
CA ASP A 144 -4.09 -32.16 -15.97
C ASP A 144 -4.31 -30.85 -16.76
N ASP A 145 -4.99 -29.87 -16.16
CA ASP A 145 -5.30 -28.56 -16.74
C ASP A 145 -4.35 -27.44 -16.30
N LEU A 146 -3.27 -27.74 -15.56
CA LEU A 146 -2.31 -26.74 -15.06
C LEU A 146 -1.79 -25.84 -16.19
N ALA A 147 -1.37 -26.43 -17.30
CA ALA A 147 -0.85 -25.67 -18.45
C ALA A 147 -1.91 -24.78 -19.13
N MET A 148 -3.20 -25.11 -19.01
CA MET A 148 -4.30 -24.30 -19.57
C MET A 148 -4.66 -23.15 -18.62
N LYS A 149 -4.71 -23.43 -17.31
CA LYS A 149 -5.00 -22.43 -16.28
C LYS A 149 -3.88 -21.42 -16.12
N CYS A 150 -2.64 -21.83 -16.35
CA CYS A 150 -1.46 -20.97 -16.31
C CYS A 150 -0.98 -20.50 -17.68
N ALA A 151 -1.80 -20.64 -18.74
CA ALA A 151 -1.45 -20.13 -20.06
C ALA A 151 -1.39 -18.59 -20.04
N PRO A 152 -0.52 -17.93 -20.84
CA PRO A 152 -0.34 -16.48 -20.85
C PRO A 152 -1.65 -15.68 -20.98
N LEU A 153 -2.57 -16.14 -21.83
CA LEU A 153 -3.88 -15.48 -21.99
C LEU A 153 -4.76 -15.60 -20.75
N THR A 154 -4.66 -16.72 -20.02
CA THR A 154 -5.42 -16.95 -18.79
C THR A 154 -4.87 -16.08 -17.65
N VAL A 155 -3.55 -16.08 -17.45
CA VAL A 155 -2.89 -15.26 -16.41
C VAL A 155 -2.86 -13.77 -16.73
N SER A 156 -3.27 -13.36 -17.93
CA SER A 156 -3.41 -11.95 -18.30
C SER A 156 -4.64 -11.25 -17.72
N VAL A 157 -5.48 -12.00 -16.99
CA VAL A 157 -6.64 -11.51 -16.25
C VAL A 157 -6.42 -11.85 -14.79
N LYS A 158 -6.75 -10.94 -13.85
CA LYS A 158 -6.51 -11.10 -12.40
C LYS A 158 -6.96 -12.48 -11.88
N SER A 159 -8.22 -12.85 -12.13
CA SER A 159 -8.76 -14.16 -11.75
C SER A 159 -7.97 -15.36 -12.29
N GLY A 160 -7.51 -15.31 -13.54
CA GLY A 160 -6.71 -16.41 -14.11
C GLY A 160 -5.28 -16.46 -13.56
N TRP A 161 -4.73 -15.30 -13.17
CA TRP A 161 -3.47 -15.23 -12.43
C TRP A 161 -3.63 -15.80 -11.02
N ASP A 162 -4.69 -15.44 -10.30
CA ASP A 162 -4.98 -15.97 -8.95
C ASP A 162 -5.21 -17.48 -8.97
N ASP A 163 -5.99 -17.97 -9.94
CA ASP A 163 -6.20 -19.40 -10.17
C ASP A 163 -4.88 -20.12 -10.42
N CYS A 164 -4.05 -19.60 -11.31
CA CYS A 164 -2.75 -20.19 -11.59
C CYS A 164 -1.83 -20.14 -10.35
N LYS A 165 -1.75 -19.00 -9.67
CA LYS A 165 -0.94 -18.81 -8.46
C LYS A 165 -1.35 -19.76 -7.35
N SER A 166 -2.66 -19.95 -7.14
CA SER A 166 -3.17 -20.90 -6.14
C SER A 166 -2.79 -22.35 -6.45
N LEU A 167 -2.79 -22.74 -7.73
CA LEU A 167 -2.35 -24.07 -8.16
C LEU A 167 -0.84 -24.25 -8.01
N CYS A 168 -0.06 -23.21 -8.31
CA CYS A 168 1.39 -23.23 -8.24
C CYS A 168 1.92 -23.18 -6.80
N ARG A 169 1.19 -22.57 -5.85
CA ARG A 169 1.52 -22.57 -4.41
C ARG A 169 1.67 -23.99 -3.83
N ALA A 170 0.87 -24.94 -4.30
CA ALA A 170 0.96 -26.33 -3.86
C ALA A 170 2.31 -27.00 -4.20
N ALA A 171 3.07 -26.40 -5.12
CA ALA A 171 4.34 -26.90 -5.64
C ALA A 171 5.52 -25.96 -5.38
N GLU A 172 5.44 -25.03 -4.43
CA GLU A 172 6.56 -24.13 -4.08
C GLU A 172 7.86 -24.90 -3.79
N CYS A 173 7.75 -26.11 -3.21
CA CYS A 173 8.88 -26.99 -2.94
C CYS A 173 9.61 -27.48 -4.22
N CYS A 174 9.00 -27.40 -5.40
CA CYS A 174 9.60 -27.79 -6.68
C CYS A 174 10.57 -26.73 -7.22
N PHE A 175 10.35 -25.46 -6.88
CA PHE A 175 11.16 -24.33 -7.33
C PHE A 175 12.43 -24.11 -6.46
N LEU A 176 12.56 -24.86 -5.36
CA LEU A 176 13.74 -24.83 -4.51
C LEU A 176 14.88 -25.70 -5.10
N PRO A 177 16.14 -25.25 -5.04
CA PRO A 177 17.29 -26.00 -5.55
C PRO A 177 17.36 -27.44 -5.03
N GLU A 178 17.83 -28.36 -5.86
CA GLU A 178 18.06 -29.75 -5.44
C GLU A 178 19.02 -29.80 -4.23
N GLY A 179 18.60 -30.50 -3.19
CA GLY A 179 19.35 -30.60 -1.93
C GLY A 179 18.97 -29.57 -0.88
N HIS A 180 18.13 -28.58 -1.22
CA HIS A 180 17.47 -27.76 -0.21
C HIS A 180 16.54 -28.64 0.64
N TRP A 181 16.54 -28.43 1.95
CA TRP A 181 15.85 -29.31 2.91
C TRP A 181 14.31 -29.27 2.83
N TYR A 182 13.76 -28.23 2.19
CA TYR A 182 12.34 -28.14 1.81
C TYR A 182 12.07 -28.50 0.35
N SER A 183 13.10 -28.82 -0.45
CA SER A 183 12.88 -29.21 -1.85
C SER A 183 12.23 -30.58 -1.91
N CYS A 184 11.11 -30.67 -2.62
CA CYS A 184 10.44 -31.94 -2.91
C CYS A 184 10.87 -32.52 -4.26
N ARG A 185 11.76 -31.81 -4.99
CA ARG A 185 12.19 -32.15 -6.35
C ARG A 185 12.86 -33.52 -6.45
N ALA A 186 13.66 -33.91 -5.45
CA ALA A 186 14.36 -35.19 -5.44
C ALA A 186 13.41 -36.41 -5.38
N GLU A 187 12.21 -36.23 -4.81
CA GLU A 187 11.22 -37.32 -4.66
C GLU A 187 10.10 -37.24 -5.72
N ASN A 188 9.92 -36.09 -6.37
CA ASN A 188 8.79 -35.79 -7.27
C ASN A 188 9.25 -35.13 -8.60
N GLU A 189 10.37 -35.57 -9.17
CA GLU A 189 11.02 -34.94 -10.35
C GLU A 189 10.07 -34.73 -11.54
N GLU A 190 9.24 -35.72 -11.88
CA GLU A 190 8.30 -35.66 -13.01
C GLU A 190 7.18 -34.63 -12.77
N ASP A 191 6.60 -34.64 -11.58
CA ASP A 191 5.53 -33.71 -11.19
C ASP A 191 6.06 -32.28 -11.05
N CYS A 192 7.25 -32.11 -10.47
CA CYS A 192 7.92 -30.82 -10.38
C CYS A 192 8.26 -30.24 -11.76
N SER A 193 8.66 -31.07 -12.72
CA SER A 193 8.88 -30.62 -14.10
C SER A 193 7.61 -30.08 -14.76
N ALA A 194 6.45 -30.70 -14.46
CA ALA A 194 5.16 -30.23 -14.96
C ALA A 194 4.70 -28.93 -14.28
N TYR A 195 4.94 -28.78 -12.97
CA TYR A 195 4.72 -27.53 -12.26
C TYR A 195 5.63 -26.40 -12.76
N GLU A 196 6.92 -26.66 -12.95
CA GLU A 196 7.86 -25.66 -13.50
C GLU A 196 7.42 -25.20 -14.88
N TYR A 197 7.05 -26.13 -15.77
CA TYR A 197 6.57 -25.77 -17.10
C TYR A 197 5.24 -25.00 -17.08
N GLY A 198 4.29 -25.42 -16.22
CA GLY A 198 2.98 -24.79 -16.13
C GLY A 198 3.04 -23.40 -15.47
N CYS A 199 3.81 -23.25 -14.40
CA CYS A 199 3.84 -22.08 -13.54
C CYS A 199 4.86 -21.02 -13.95
N ALA A 200 5.82 -21.33 -14.83
CA ALA A 200 6.83 -20.36 -15.29
C ALA A 200 6.23 -19.07 -15.89
N THR A 201 4.98 -19.11 -16.36
CA THR A 201 4.27 -17.91 -16.84
C THR A 201 4.01 -16.88 -15.73
N LEU A 202 3.88 -17.30 -14.47
CA LEU A 202 3.65 -16.36 -13.35
C LEU A 202 4.86 -15.44 -13.14
N ASP A 203 6.08 -15.98 -13.17
CA ASP A 203 7.31 -15.19 -13.03
C ASP A 203 7.44 -14.13 -14.13
N HIS A 204 7.05 -14.48 -15.38
CA HIS A 204 7.08 -13.51 -16.47
C HIS A 204 5.99 -12.42 -16.34
N VAL A 205 4.85 -12.74 -15.76
CA VAL A 205 3.75 -11.78 -15.59
C VAL A 205 3.94 -10.88 -14.37
N GLU A 206 4.50 -11.38 -13.27
CA GLU A 206 4.82 -10.57 -12.09
C GLU A 206 5.83 -9.47 -12.41
N ASN A 207 6.75 -9.71 -13.35
CA ASN A 207 7.68 -8.67 -13.82
C ASN A 207 7.06 -7.62 -14.76
N LEU A 208 5.86 -7.86 -15.30
CA LEU A 208 5.17 -6.97 -16.24
C LEU A 208 3.99 -6.23 -15.62
N ARG A 209 3.56 -6.63 -14.42
CA ARG A 209 2.58 -5.90 -13.61
C ARG A 209 3.34 -4.95 -12.71
N ASP A 210 3.19 -3.66 -12.96
CA ASP A 210 3.46 -2.65 -11.96
C ASP A 210 2.37 -2.67 -10.87
N ASP A 211 2.52 -1.86 -9.82
CA ASP A 211 1.57 -1.76 -8.70
C ASP A 211 0.13 -1.37 -9.13
N SER A 212 -0.07 -1.01 -10.40
CA SER A 212 -1.39 -0.72 -10.98
C SER A 212 -2.15 -1.98 -11.46
N GLY A 213 -1.50 -3.15 -11.45
CA GLY A 213 -2.10 -4.42 -11.86
C GLY A 213 -2.34 -4.56 -13.37
N VAL A 214 -1.88 -3.59 -14.17
CA VAL A 214 -1.97 -3.56 -15.64
C VAL A 214 -0.70 -4.14 -16.26
N LEU A 215 -0.86 -4.96 -17.31
CA LEU A 215 0.27 -5.51 -18.06
C LEU A 215 0.84 -4.45 -18.99
N THR A 216 2.09 -4.03 -18.77
CA THR A 216 2.83 -3.23 -19.74
C THR A 216 3.55 -4.15 -20.72
N ASP A 217 3.41 -3.93 -22.03
CA ASP A 217 4.05 -4.73 -23.08
C ASP A 217 5.52 -4.27 -23.26
N ASP A 218 6.39 -4.75 -22.38
CA ASP A 218 7.85 -4.67 -22.53
C ASP A 218 8.29 -5.63 -23.66
N GLY A 219 8.63 -5.02 -24.80
CA GLY A 219 9.01 -5.74 -26.01
C GLY A 219 10.47 -6.23 -26.03
N THR A 220 10.92 -7.02 -25.04
CA THR A 220 12.31 -7.51 -25.02
C THR A 220 12.48 -9.02 -24.73
N GLY A 221 12.41 -9.86 -25.79
CA GLY A 221 13.17 -11.13 -25.82
C GLY A 221 12.59 -12.30 -26.62
N GLY A 222 13.21 -12.65 -27.75
CA GLY A 222 13.10 -14.00 -28.33
C GLY A 222 13.05 -14.12 -29.85
N ASN A 223 14.21 -14.32 -30.49
CA ASN A 223 14.38 -14.59 -31.92
C ASN A 223 13.55 -15.79 -32.43
N ASN A 224 12.40 -15.54 -33.05
CA ASN A 224 11.86 -16.34 -34.15
C ASN A 224 11.02 -15.43 -35.05
N GLY A 225 11.31 -15.42 -36.36
CA GLY A 225 10.82 -14.43 -37.35
C GLY A 225 9.31 -14.40 -37.61
N GLY A 226 8.54 -13.99 -36.61
CA GLY A 226 7.17 -13.48 -36.74
C GLY A 226 7.20 -11.96 -36.93
N VAL A 227 6.37 -11.47 -37.84
CA VAL A 227 6.15 -10.05 -38.08
C VAL A 227 5.74 -9.39 -36.76
N ALA A 228 6.49 -8.39 -36.29
CA ALA A 228 6.14 -7.61 -35.11
C ALA A 228 4.71 -7.03 -35.26
N PRO A 229 3.83 -7.14 -34.26
CA PRO A 229 2.59 -6.39 -34.25
C PRO A 229 2.92 -4.91 -34.19
N ALA A 230 2.21 -4.10 -34.97
CA ALA A 230 2.38 -2.66 -34.96
C ALA A 230 1.97 -2.12 -33.59
N ALA A 231 2.84 -1.32 -32.96
CA ALA A 231 2.51 -0.54 -31.78
C ALA A 231 1.23 0.28 -32.06
N GLY A 232 0.22 0.14 -31.20
CA GLY A 232 -1.07 0.82 -31.32
C GLY A 232 -2.24 -0.04 -31.85
N ALA A 233 -2.16 -1.36 -31.76
CA ALA A 233 -3.34 -2.20 -32.00
C ALA A 233 -4.12 -2.41 -30.69
N ALA A 234 -5.30 -1.81 -30.58
CA ALA A 234 -6.23 -1.97 -29.47
C ALA A 234 -6.39 -3.45 -29.09
N ARG A 235 -6.39 -3.75 -27.79
CA ARG A 235 -6.54 -5.12 -27.29
C ARG A 235 -7.95 -5.60 -27.63
N THR A 236 -8.05 -6.58 -28.52
CA THR A 236 -9.37 -7.15 -28.84
C THR A 236 -9.69 -8.30 -27.89
N ILE A 237 -10.75 -8.17 -27.10
CA ILE A 237 -11.20 -9.22 -26.16
C ILE A 237 -12.61 -9.70 -26.49
N THR A 238 -12.95 -10.91 -26.06
CA THR A 238 -14.33 -11.43 -26.10
C THR A 238 -14.78 -11.63 -24.67
N LEU A 239 -15.77 -10.85 -24.22
CA LEU A 239 -16.34 -10.98 -22.88
C LEU A 239 -17.17 -12.26 -22.77
N LEU A 240 -17.19 -12.87 -21.59
CA LEU A 240 -18.22 -13.85 -21.27
C LEU A 240 -19.51 -13.13 -20.92
N ASP A 241 -20.66 -13.73 -21.25
CA ASP A 241 -21.96 -13.22 -20.80
C ASP A 241 -21.97 -13.10 -19.27
N ALA A 242 -22.51 -11.99 -18.76
CA ALA A 242 -22.60 -11.76 -17.32
C ALA A 242 -23.40 -12.89 -16.63
N PRO A 243 -22.93 -13.40 -15.48
CA PRO A 243 -23.71 -14.36 -14.70
C PRO A 243 -25.09 -13.79 -14.35
N SER A 244 -26.13 -14.62 -14.42
CA SER A 244 -27.51 -14.15 -14.14
C SER A 244 -27.73 -13.66 -12.70
N ASP A 245 -26.82 -14.01 -11.81
CA ASP A 245 -26.78 -13.66 -10.39
C ASP A 245 -25.81 -12.53 -10.05
N ILE A 246 -25.14 -11.90 -11.04
CA ILE A 246 -24.21 -10.79 -10.80
C ILE A 246 -24.85 -9.65 -10.00
N GLY A 247 -26.14 -9.34 -10.21
CA GLY A 247 -26.84 -8.32 -9.43
C GLY A 247 -27.08 -8.69 -7.96
N ALA A 248 -27.08 -9.98 -7.62
CA ALA A 248 -27.13 -10.44 -6.23
C ALA A 248 -25.72 -10.46 -5.61
N ILE A 249 -24.71 -10.85 -6.39
CA ILE A 249 -23.30 -10.85 -5.98
C ILE A 249 -22.83 -9.41 -5.71
N CYS A 250 -23.17 -8.47 -6.59
CA CYS A 250 -22.86 -7.04 -6.48
C CYS A 250 -23.98 -6.23 -5.79
N SER A 251 -24.79 -6.86 -4.95
CA SER A 251 -25.80 -6.13 -4.18
C SER A 251 -25.16 -5.41 -2.99
N GLU A 252 -25.76 -4.30 -2.54
CA GLU A 252 -25.32 -3.54 -1.35
C GLU A 252 -25.06 -4.43 -0.14
N THR A 253 -25.92 -5.43 0.10
CA THR A 253 -25.74 -6.39 1.20
C THR A 253 -24.49 -7.25 1.01
N SER A 254 -24.22 -7.71 -0.20
CA SER A 254 -23.02 -8.49 -0.50
C SER A 254 -21.75 -7.64 -0.43
N LEU A 255 -21.78 -6.43 -0.98
CA LEU A 255 -20.67 -5.48 -0.99
C LEU A 255 -20.27 -5.01 0.42
N SER A 256 -21.19 -5.08 1.39
CA SER A 256 -20.88 -4.83 2.80
C SER A 256 -20.04 -5.92 3.49
N THR A 257 -19.72 -7.01 2.78
CA THR A 257 -18.89 -8.12 3.27
C THR A 257 -17.66 -8.30 2.38
N ARG A 258 -16.53 -8.70 2.96
CA ARG A 258 -15.29 -8.97 2.20
C ARG A 258 -15.51 -10.01 1.10
N GLU A 259 -16.21 -11.10 1.40
CA GLU A 259 -16.46 -12.14 0.40
C GLU A 259 -17.33 -11.64 -0.75
N GLY A 260 -18.36 -10.84 -0.48
CA GLY A 260 -19.24 -10.31 -1.52
C GLY A 260 -18.59 -9.20 -2.35
N HIS A 261 -17.75 -8.36 -1.73
CA HIS A 261 -16.94 -7.37 -2.45
C HIS A 261 -15.96 -8.06 -3.40
N ASN A 262 -15.13 -8.99 -2.91
CA ASN A 262 -14.15 -9.71 -3.73
C ASN A 262 -14.82 -10.49 -4.87
N ALA A 263 -15.96 -11.13 -4.60
CA ALA A 263 -16.71 -11.84 -5.64
C ALA A 263 -17.29 -10.89 -6.70
N CYS A 264 -17.65 -9.67 -6.32
CA CYS A 264 -18.12 -8.67 -7.27
C CYS A 264 -16.97 -8.04 -8.07
N GLU A 265 -15.85 -7.69 -7.42
CA GLU A 265 -14.61 -7.22 -8.05
C GLU A 265 -14.17 -8.19 -9.15
N GLU A 266 -14.07 -9.48 -8.85
CA GLU A 266 -13.64 -10.51 -9.81
C GLU A 266 -14.53 -10.58 -11.07
N LEU A 267 -15.84 -10.33 -10.91
CA LEU A 267 -16.79 -10.28 -12.02
C LEU A 267 -16.68 -8.96 -12.79
N CYS A 268 -16.44 -7.86 -12.08
CA CYS A 268 -16.41 -6.51 -12.63
C CYS A 268 -15.06 -6.12 -13.26
N ASP A 269 -13.95 -6.75 -12.89
CA ASP A 269 -12.65 -6.60 -13.56
C ASP A 269 -12.75 -6.94 -15.05
N ARG A 270 -13.64 -7.86 -15.42
CA ARG A 270 -13.90 -8.23 -16.82
C ARG A 270 -14.57 -7.11 -17.61
N LYS A 271 -15.18 -6.14 -16.92
CA LYS A 271 -15.87 -4.98 -17.49
C LYS A 271 -14.91 -3.84 -17.85
N LEU A 272 -13.66 -3.79 -17.38
CA LEU A 272 -12.75 -2.64 -17.64
C LEU A 272 -12.78 -2.18 -19.11
N CYS A 273 -12.66 -3.13 -20.02
CA CYS A 273 -12.72 -2.92 -21.47
C CYS A 273 -14.06 -2.42 -22.05
N CYS A 274 -15.16 -2.49 -21.30
CA CYS A 274 -16.45 -1.94 -21.71
C CYS A 274 -16.56 -0.43 -21.42
N ASP A 275 -15.75 0.10 -20.50
CA ASP A 275 -15.72 1.51 -20.13
C ASP A 275 -14.53 2.26 -20.79
N GLU A 276 -13.49 1.53 -21.21
CA GLU A 276 -12.34 2.05 -21.96
C GLU A 276 -12.71 2.49 -23.39
N PRO A 277 -12.00 3.48 -23.95
CA PRO A 277 -12.17 3.85 -25.35
C PRO A 277 -11.74 2.71 -26.29
N ASP A 278 -12.42 2.60 -27.46
CA ASP A 278 -12.15 1.58 -28.48
C ASP A 278 -10.68 1.51 -28.95
N GLU A 279 -9.92 2.58 -28.74
CA GLU A 279 -8.49 2.71 -29.09
C GLU A 279 -7.59 1.89 -28.16
N GLU A 280 -8.04 1.63 -26.93
CA GLU A 280 -7.32 0.88 -25.89
C GLU A 280 -7.83 -0.57 -25.84
N CYS A 281 -9.15 -0.75 -25.81
CA CYS A 281 -9.77 -2.07 -25.79
C CYS A 281 -10.99 -2.18 -26.71
N THR A 282 -11.05 -3.23 -27.52
CA THR A 282 -12.18 -3.54 -28.41
C THR A 282 -12.87 -4.83 -27.96
N VAL A 283 -14.15 -4.75 -27.58
CA VAL A 283 -14.95 -5.92 -27.20
C VAL A 283 -15.65 -6.52 -28.43
N ASN A 284 -15.33 -7.77 -28.78
CA ASN A 284 -15.91 -8.47 -29.94
C ASN A 284 -17.43 -8.71 -29.85
N ASN A 285 -17.96 -8.74 -28.63
CA ASN A 285 -19.36 -8.98 -28.30
C ASN A 285 -19.89 -7.90 -27.37
N GLU A 286 -19.94 -6.67 -27.86
CA GLU A 286 -20.40 -5.47 -27.14
C GLU A 286 -21.74 -5.67 -26.40
N ASP A 287 -22.64 -6.52 -26.91
CA ASP A 287 -23.90 -6.86 -26.25
C ASP A 287 -23.72 -7.48 -24.83
N ALA A 288 -22.57 -8.08 -24.54
CA ALA A 288 -22.28 -8.66 -23.22
C ALA A 288 -22.02 -7.58 -22.16
N CYS A 289 -21.54 -6.38 -22.55
CA CYS A 289 -21.23 -5.28 -21.62
C CYS A 289 -22.47 -4.82 -20.85
N GLY A 290 -23.65 -4.83 -21.48
CA GLY A 290 -24.90 -4.44 -20.83
C GLY A 290 -25.30 -5.32 -19.64
N GLY A 291 -24.76 -6.54 -19.53
CA GLY A 291 -24.97 -7.42 -18.38
C GLY A 291 -24.12 -7.05 -17.15
N TYR A 292 -22.99 -6.37 -17.35
CA TYR A 292 -22.06 -5.93 -16.30
C TYR A 292 -22.28 -4.47 -15.88
N GLU A 293 -22.82 -3.63 -16.76
CA GLU A 293 -22.89 -2.18 -16.56
C GLU A 293 -23.60 -1.76 -15.26
N GLU A 294 -24.85 -2.17 -15.04
CA GLU A 294 -25.60 -1.78 -13.84
C GLU A 294 -25.04 -2.39 -12.53
N PRO A 295 -24.73 -3.70 -12.44
CA PRO A 295 -24.15 -4.30 -11.24
C PRO A 295 -22.77 -3.74 -10.87
N CYS A 296 -21.90 -3.49 -11.84
CA CYS A 296 -20.56 -3.01 -11.58
C CYS A 296 -20.50 -1.51 -11.29
N ILE A 297 -21.47 -0.72 -11.78
CA ILE A 297 -21.64 0.66 -11.30
C ILE A 297 -21.99 0.67 -9.80
N ALA A 298 -22.82 -0.29 -9.34
CA ALA A 298 -23.12 -0.39 -7.91
C ALA A 298 -21.88 -0.73 -7.07
N TYR A 299 -20.97 -1.57 -7.61
CA TYR A 299 -19.67 -1.84 -7.00
C TYR A 299 -18.80 -0.60 -6.87
N SER A 300 -18.58 0.14 -7.97
CA SER A 300 -17.78 1.37 -7.94
C SER A 300 -18.36 2.41 -6.98
N ASN A 301 -19.69 2.62 -7.01
CA ASN A 301 -20.32 3.55 -6.08
C ASN A 301 -20.22 3.10 -4.62
N ALA A 302 -20.30 1.78 -4.35
CA ALA A 302 -20.18 1.28 -2.99
C ALA A 302 -18.78 1.48 -2.41
N HIS A 303 -17.74 1.38 -3.26
CA HIS A 303 -16.37 1.69 -2.86
C HIS A 303 -16.26 3.15 -2.41
N ASP A 304 -16.72 4.09 -3.25
CA ASP A 304 -16.68 5.52 -2.97
C ASP A 304 -17.54 5.90 -1.74
N ASP A 305 -18.74 5.32 -1.63
CA ASP A 305 -19.64 5.57 -0.49
C ASP A 305 -19.02 5.08 0.84
N VAL A 306 -18.36 3.91 0.83
CA VAL A 306 -17.72 3.35 2.04
C VAL A 306 -16.53 4.21 2.46
N LEU A 307 -15.72 4.63 1.48
CA LEU A 307 -14.55 5.47 1.68
C LEU A 307 -14.93 6.85 2.24
N ASP A 308 -15.93 7.51 1.64
CA ASP A 308 -16.46 8.79 2.12
C ASP A 308 -17.01 8.65 3.54
N GLU A 309 -17.83 7.62 3.82
CA GLU A 309 -18.39 7.41 5.16
C GLU A 309 -17.30 7.06 6.19
N ALA A 310 -16.25 6.32 5.79
CA ALA A 310 -15.07 6.08 6.62
C ALA A 310 -14.36 7.40 6.96
N ALA A 311 -14.11 8.24 5.96
CA ALA A 311 -13.44 9.54 6.13
C ALA A 311 -14.23 10.48 7.05
N VAL A 312 -15.57 10.47 6.96
CA VAL A 312 -16.42 11.26 7.87
C VAL A 312 -16.33 10.74 9.31
N LYS A 313 -16.32 9.42 9.51
CA LYS A 313 -16.37 8.82 10.85
C LYS A 313 -15.02 8.70 11.55
N CYS A 314 -13.94 8.70 10.78
CA CYS A 314 -12.60 8.36 11.24
C CYS A 314 -11.56 9.47 10.99
N ASN A 315 -11.99 10.71 10.73
CA ASN A 315 -11.06 11.84 10.68
C ASN A 315 -10.59 12.28 12.08
N THR A 316 -9.49 13.02 12.11
CA THR A 316 -8.87 13.59 13.31
C THR A 316 -9.83 14.37 14.23
N GLU A 317 -10.81 15.12 13.69
CA GLU A 317 -11.80 15.83 14.51
C GLU A 317 -12.74 14.86 15.24
N THR A 318 -13.31 13.90 14.52
CA THR A 318 -14.18 12.87 15.12
C THR A 318 -13.44 12.01 16.14
N LEU A 319 -12.21 11.60 15.82
CA LEU A 319 -11.35 10.81 16.69
C LEU A 319 -10.83 11.57 17.92
N SER A 320 -11.03 12.90 18.00
CA SER A 320 -10.74 13.68 19.21
C SER A 320 -11.77 13.49 20.32
N THR A 321 -12.80 12.65 20.11
CA THR A 321 -13.83 12.37 21.12
C THR A 321 -14.03 10.86 21.32
N PRO A 322 -14.31 10.39 22.54
CA PRO A 322 -14.58 8.96 22.77
C PRO A 322 -15.78 8.42 21.99
N GLU A 323 -16.79 9.26 21.72
CA GLU A 323 -17.94 8.89 20.91
C GLU A 323 -17.56 8.71 19.44
N GLY A 324 -16.74 9.62 18.88
CA GLY A 324 -16.25 9.47 17.51
C GLY A 324 -15.32 8.28 17.34
N VAL A 325 -14.43 8.00 18.30
CA VAL A 325 -13.63 6.77 18.32
C VAL A 325 -14.51 5.53 18.30
N GLN A 326 -15.56 5.49 19.12
CA GLN A 326 -16.48 4.35 19.16
C GLN A 326 -17.25 4.21 17.84
N ASN A 327 -17.69 5.31 17.24
CA ASN A 327 -18.39 5.30 15.95
C ASN A 327 -17.49 4.82 14.82
N CYS A 328 -16.23 5.28 14.80
CA CYS A 328 -15.22 4.80 13.86
C CYS A 328 -14.96 3.30 14.06
N LYS A 329 -14.73 2.84 15.31
CA LYS A 329 -14.55 1.41 15.63
C LYS A 329 -15.72 0.54 15.21
N GLU A 330 -16.95 0.99 15.44
CA GLU A 330 -18.14 0.23 15.04
C GLU A 330 -18.23 0.11 13.52
N TYR A 331 -17.97 1.20 12.80
CA TYR A 331 -17.98 1.23 11.34
C TYR A 331 -16.86 0.37 10.72
N CYS A 332 -15.64 0.52 11.23
CA CYS A 332 -14.45 -0.19 10.77
C CYS A 332 -14.36 -1.63 11.27
N SER A 333 -15.27 -2.09 12.14
CA SER A 333 -15.20 -3.41 12.77
C SER A 333 -15.14 -4.57 11.78
N GLY A 334 -15.77 -4.42 10.60
CA GLY A 334 -15.70 -5.40 9.53
C GLY A 334 -14.31 -5.52 8.90
N ALA A 335 -13.54 -4.44 8.89
CA ALA A 335 -12.26 -4.27 8.20
C ALA A 335 -11.04 -4.18 9.13
N MET A 336 -11.20 -4.48 10.43
CA MET A 336 -10.08 -4.45 11.37
C MET A 336 -8.93 -5.39 10.98
N ASP A 337 -9.24 -6.51 10.32
CA ASP A 337 -8.24 -7.45 9.80
C ASP A 337 -7.36 -6.83 8.70
N CYS A 338 -7.73 -5.70 8.10
CA CYS A 338 -6.89 -4.96 7.13
C CYS A 338 -5.71 -4.23 7.78
N PHE A 339 -5.75 -4.02 9.10
CA PHE A 339 -4.81 -3.12 9.79
C PHE A 339 -3.90 -3.84 10.79
N ASP A 340 -4.10 -5.14 11.00
CA ASP A 340 -3.13 -5.97 11.72
C ASP A 340 -1.96 -6.25 10.76
N GLY A 341 -0.79 -5.67 11.04
CA GLY A 341 0.38 -5.53 10.14
C GLY A 341 0.99 -6.78 9.48
N ASP A 342 0.33 -7.94 9.59
CA ASP A 342 0.63 -9.16 8.83
C ASP A 342 -0.28 -9.33 7.59
N ALA A 343 -1.43 -8.64 7.54
CA ALA A 343 -2.33 -8.65 6.40
C ALA A 343 -1.76 -7.75 5.31
N ARG A 344 -1.20 -8.37 4.26
CA ARG A 344 -0.72 -7.63 3.09
C ARG A 344 -1.89 -6.85 2.50
N PHE A 345 -1.71 -5.53 2.38
CA PHE A 345 -2.59 -4.52 1.80
C PHE A 345 -2.95 -4.73 0.32
N ALA A 346 -2.81 -5.94 -0.22
CA ALA A 346 -2.91 -6.22 -1.66
C ALA A 346 -4.34 -6.53 -2.14
N ASP A 347 -5.33 -6.47 -1.24
CA ASP A 347 -6.72 -6.77 -1.54
C ASP A 347 -7.47 -5.43 -1.62
N GLY A 348 -7.96 -5.03 -2.81
CA GLY A 348 -8.61 -3.72 -3.04
C GLY A 348 -9.78 -3.41 -2.09
N TRP A 349 -10.34 -4.43 -1.43
CA TRP A 349 -11.32 -4.27 -0.36
C TRP A 349 -10.84 -3.45 0.84
N CYS A 350 -9.54 -3.49 1.19
CA CYS A 350 -9.02 -2.75 2.33
C CYS A 350 -8.84 -1.25 2.03
N GLU A 351 -8.71 -0.87 0.76
CA GLU A 351 -8.47 0.52 0.34
C GLU A 351 -9.66 1.44 0.66
N GLN A 352 -10.88 0.98 0.43
CA GLN A 352 -12.11 1.72 0.83
C GLN A 352 -12.21 1.97 2.34
N TYR A 353 -11.45 1.26 3.17
CA TYR A 353 -11.37 1.48 4.61
C TYR A 353 -10.10 2.23 5.03
N GLY A 354 -9.31 2.77 4.10
CA GLY A 354 -8.09 3.54 4.39
C GLY A 354 -8.19 4.50 5.60
N PRO A 355 -9.24 5.33 5.70
CA PRO A 355 -9.44 6.23 6.85
C PRO A 355 -9.54 5.54 8.22
N CYS A 356 -9.96 4.27 8.28
CA CYS A 356 -9.98 3.49 9.50
C CYS A 356 -8.58 3.23 10.07
N HIS A 357 -7.53 3.38 9.26
CA HIS A 357 -6.14 3.26 9.71
C HIS A 357 -5.81 4.27 10.81
N ALA A 358 -6.50 5.42 10.88
CA ALA A 358 -6.33 6.37 11.97
C ALA A 358 -6.59 5.77 13.37
N LEU A 359 -7.32 4.64 13.46
CA LEU A 359 -7.50 3.90 14.72
C LEU A 359 -6.22 3.23 15.22
N THR A 360 -5.26 2.90 14.35
CA THR A 360 -3.99 2.26 14.75
C THR A 360 -3.07 3.25 15.46
N ALA A 361 -3.18 4.54 15.14
CA ALA A 361 -2.44 5.62 15.80
C ALA A 361 -2.98 5.97 17.19
N LEU A 362 -4.17 5.50 17.57
CA LEU A 362 -4.75 5.78 18.88
C LEU A 362 -4.17 4.85 19.95
N SER A 363 -3.69 5.46 21.04
CA SER A 363 -3.26 4.74 22.26
C SER A 363 -4.46 4.29 23.13
N GLY A 364 -5.45 3.61 22.53
CA GLY A 364 -6.58 2.99 23.24
C GLY A 364 -7.96 3.48 22.82
N ASP A 365 -8.85 3.71 23.80
CA ASP A 365 -10.25 4.11 23.56
C ASP A 365 -10.47 5.62 23.70
N GLU A 366 -9.47 6.39 24.12
CA GLU A 366 -9.65 7.78 24.54
C GLU A 366 -9.55 8.82 23.41
N GLY A 367 -9.26 8.40 22.17
CA GLY A 367 -9.12 9.31 21.03
C GLY A 367 -7.88 10.19 21.14
N PHE A 368 -7.75 11.18 20.24
CA PHE A 368 -6.70 12.19 20.36
C PHE A 368 -7.06 13.15 21.51
N ALA A 369 -6.15 13.37 22.46
CA ALA A 369 -6.40 14.27 23.57
C ALA A 369 -6.40 15.75 23.14
N SER A 370 -5.82 16.06 21.97
CA SER A 370 -5.83 17.40 21.39
C SER A 370 -5.57 17.38 19.87
N ALA A 371 -5.88 18.49 19.20
CA ALA A 371 -5.50 18.73 17.80
C ALA A 371 -3.99 18.55 17.55
N ALA A 372 -3.13 18.94 18.50
CA ALA A 372 -1.68 18.77 18.37
C ALA A 372 -1.28 17.29 18.33
N GLU A 373 -1.91 16.45 19.15
CA GLU A 373 -1.66 15.00 19.13
C GLU A 373 -2.17 14.35 17.84
N ALA A 374 -3.28 14.84 17.28
CA ALA A 374 -3.76 14.39 15.98
C ALA A 374 -2.79 14.77 14.85
N ILE A 375 -2.24 15.99 14.87
CA ILE A 375 -1.19 16.42 13.93
C ILE A 375 0.06 15.54 14.09
N ASP A 376 0.56 15.36 15.32
CA ASP A 376 1.75 14.55 15.60
C ASP A 376 1.56 13.11 15.11
N ALA A 377 0.36 12.53 15.23
CA ALA A 377 0.05 11.20 14.74
C ALA A 377 0.06 11.10 13.20
N VAL A 378 -0.42 12.14 12.49
CA VAL A 378 -0.35 12.19 11.03
C VAL A 378 1.10 12.39 10.57
N ASP A 379 1.85 13.27 11.23
CA ASP A 379 3.26 13.51 10.95
C ASP A 379 4.11 12.24 11.19
N GLU A 380 3.86 11.51 12.28
CA GLU A 380 4.52 10.24 12.58
C GLU A 380 4.20 9.18 11.52
N ALA A 381 2.91 9.01 11.18
CA ALA A 381 2.46 8.09 10.13
C ALA A 381 3.11 8.39 8.76
N CYS A 382 3.32 9.67 8.45
CA CYS A 382 3.99 10.11 7.25
C CYS A 382 5.51 10.06 7.29
N GLY A 383 6.09 9.94 8.49
CA GLY A 383 7.51 9.72 8.70
C GLY A 383 7.94 8.26 8.70
N THR A 384 7.02 7.29 8.84
CA THR A 384 7.37 5.85 8.90
C THR A 384 7.48 5.21 7.52
N ASP A 385 6.41 5.22 6.75
CA ASP A 385 6.36 4.60 5.42
C ASP A 385 5.22 5.17 4.57
N PHE A 386 5.37 5.06 3.25
CA PHE A 386 4.44 5.63 2.28
C PHE A 386 3.02 5.08 2.39
N ALA A 387 2.84 3.78 2.68
CA ALA A 387 1.53 3.15 2.74
C ALA A 387 0.74 3.62 3.98
N THR A 388 1.40 3.65 5.14
CA THR A 388 0.85 4.20 6.39
C THR A 388 0.46 5.67 6.23
N CYS A 389 1.34 6.47 5.62
CA CYS A 389 1.04 7.87 5.27
C CYS A 389 -0.20 7.95 4.37
N LYS A 390 -0.22 7.23 3.25
CA LYS A 390 -1.33 7.24 2.28
C LYS A 390 -2.67 6.92 2.91
N ASN A 391 -2.71 5.88 3.74
CA ASN A 391 -3.94 5.48 4.44
C ASN A 391 -4.42 6.54 5.44
N MET A 392 -3.50 7.12 6.22
CA MET A 392 -3.82 8.19 7.16
C MET A 392 -4.34 9.45 6.44
N CYS A 393 -3.77 9.73 5.28
CA CYS A 393 -4.01 10.93 4.50
C CYS A 393 -5.19 10.86 3.56
N HIS A 394 -5.74 9.67 3.31
CA HIS A 394 -6.84 9.47 2.37
C HIS A 394 -8.08 10.30 2.74
N ALA A 395 -8.40 10.41 4.04
CA ALA A 395 -9.52 11.22 4.51
C ALA A 395 -9.37 12.72 4.18
N ALA A 396 -8.15 13.16 3.85
CA ALA A 396 -7.79 14.55 3.59
C ALA A 396 -7.34 14.81 2.15
N GLU A 397 -7.55 13.89 1.23
CA GLU A 397 -7.24 14.08 -0.19
C GLU A 397 -7.89 15.37 -0.76
N CYS A 398 -9.14 15.64 -0.35
CA CYS A 398 -9.84 16.87 -0.72
C CYS A 398 -9.13 18.17 -0.27
N CYS A 399 -8.21 18.11 0.70
CA CYS A 399 -7.47 19.28 1.16
C CYS A 399 -6.38 19.70 0.17
N PHE A 400 -5.96 18.78 -0.70
CA PHE A 400 -4.79 18.95 -1.56
C PHE A 400 -5.15 19.02 -3.05
N GLY A 401 -6.38 18.64 -3.44
CA GLY A 401 -6.84 18.71 -4.83
C GLY A 401 -7.09 20.14 -5.36
N GLY A 402 -6.16 20.67 -6.16
CA GLY A 402 -6.36 21.79 -7.10
C GLY A 402 -6.40 23.22 -6.52
N GLU A 403 -6.60 24.22 -7.41
CA GLU A 403 -6.56 25.68 -7.14
C GLU A 403 -7.59 26.19 -6.07
N GLY A 404 -8.42 25.30 -5.52
CA GLY A 404 -9.43 25.61 -4.52
C GLY A 404 -8.98 25.48 -3.05
N GLY A 405 -7.86 24.80 -2.76
CA GLY A 405 -7.42 24.51 -1.39
C GLY A 405 -8.55 23.96 -0.51
N THR A 406 -8.53 24.27 0.80
CA THR A 406 -9.48 23.77 1.82
C THR A 406 -10.97 23.94 1.49
N SER A 407 -11.34 24.76 0.51
CA SER A 407 -12.73 24.92 0.08
C SER A 407 -13.28 23.69 -0.66
N ALA A 408 -12.43 22.84 -1.24
CA ALA A 408 -12.86 21.61 -1.90
C ALA A 408 -13.48 20.61 -0.91
N CYS A 409 -12.95 20.51 0.31
CA CYS A 409 -13.52 19.65 1.36
C CYS A 409 -14.89 20.13 1.87
N GLU A 410 -15.21 21.42 1.74
CA GLU A 410 -16.53 21.96 2.14
C GLU A 410 -17.63 21.57 1.15
N GLU A 411 -17.27 21.37 -0.13
CA GLU A 411 -18.19 20.98 -1.19
C GLU A 411 -18.30 19.46 -1.37
N ALA A 412 -17.27 18.71 -0.99
CA ALA A 412 -17.29 17.25 -0.96
C ALA A 412 -18.24 16.74 0.15
N SER A 413 -19.06 15.77 -0.22
CA SER A 413 -20.16 15.26 0.62
C SER A 413 -19.61 14.64 1.90
N GLY A 414 -19.71 15.35 3.03
CA GLY A 414 -19.45 14.77 4.36
C GLY A 414 -18.08 15.08 4.95
N THR A 415 -17.11 15.58 4.17
CA THR A 415 -15.79 16.03 4.67
C THR A 415 -15.78 17.48 5.15
N ALA A 416 -16.94 18.14 5.23
CA ALA A 416 -17.04 19.53 5.69
C ALA A 416 -16.59 19.73 7.17
N SER A 417 -16.40 18.65 7.93
CA SER A 417 -15.81 18.64 9.28
C SER A 417 -14.34 18.23 9.28
N LEU A 418 -13.67 18.23 8.13
CA LEU A 418 -12.27 17.89 8.07
C LEU A 418 -11.44 19.16 8.31
N ASP A 419 -10.67 19.19 9.39
CA ASP A 419 -9.68 20.24 9.60
C ASP A 419 -8.41 19.91 8.80
N CYS A 420 -8.30 20.48 7.60
CA CYS A 420 -7.13 20.29 6.72
C CYS A 420 -5.80 20.68 7.38
N SER A 421 -5.80 21.49 8.44
CA SER A 421 -4.57 21.82 9.15
C SER A 421 -3.98 20.64 9.92
N HIS A 422 -4.78 19.60 10.20
CA HIS A 422 -4.31 18.37 10.85
C HIS A 422 -3.52 17.46 9.91
N TYR A 423 -3.61 17.67 8.60
CA TYR A 423 -3.06 16.78 7.59
C TYR A 423 -1.86 17.40 6.86
N GLY A 424 -1.18 18.38 7.46
CA GLY A 424 -0.07 19.10 6.83
C GLY A 424 0.98 18.17 6.21
N ALA A 425 1.38 17.11 6.91
CA ALA A 425 2.34 16.12 6.39
C ALA A 425 1.85 15.36 5.15
N CYS A 426 0.54 15.19 4.97
CA CYS A 426 -0.05 14.50 3.81
C CYS A 426 0.23 15.20 2.48
N LYS A 427 0.57 16.49 2.54
CA LYS A 427 0.92 17.26 1.35
C LYS A 427 2.06 16.63 0.55
N ILE A 428 2.97 15.89 1.20
CA ILE A 428 4.07 15.20 0.53
C ILE A 428 3.57 14.13 -0.46
N LEU A 429 2.43 13.49 -0.17
CA LEU A 429 1.84 12.46 -1.04
C LEU A 429 1.23 13.09 -2.28
N PHE A 430 0.33 14.07 -2.09
CA PHE A 430 -0.47 14.62 -3.19
C PHE A 430 0.28 15.64 -4.04
N SER A 431 1.32 16.29 -3.50
CA SER A 431 2.16 17.20 -4.28
C SER A 431 3.04 16.46 -5.30
N ALA A 432 3.24 15.14 -5.13
CA ALA A 432 4.03 14.33 -6.05
C ALA A 432 3.23 13.88 -7.29
N GLU A 433 1.90 13.78 -7.16
CA GLU A 433 1.01 13.23 -8.20
C GLU A 433 0.47 14.31 -9.15
N ASP A 434 0.29 15.55 -8.68
CA ASP A 434 -0.30 16.66 -9.45
C ASP A 434 0.68 17.41 -10.38
N GLY A 435 1.69 16.73 -10.94
CA GLY A 435 2.70 17.28 -11.86
C GLY A 435 2.20 17.90 -13.17
N GLY A 436 0.90 18.22 -13.32
CA GLY A 436 0.28 18.66 -14.57
C GLY A 436 -0.66 19.86 -14.42
N GLY A 437 -0.12 21.07 -14.30
CA GLY A 437 -0.90 22.30 -14.39
C GLY A 437 -0.10 23.49 -14.91
N GLU A 438 -0.08 23.71 -16.23
CA GLU A 438 0.43 24.93 -16.86
C GLU A 438 -0.48 26.13 -16.52
N GLY A 439 -0.42 26.61 -15.29
CA GLY A 439 -0.98 27.88 -14.88
C GLY A 439 0.06 28.98 -15.05
N GLU A 440 0.03 29.70 -16.18
CA GLU A 440 0.75 30.99 -16.35
C GLU A 440 0.12 32.06 -15.42
N GLY A 441 0.32 31.91 -14.12
CA GLY A 441 -0.04 32.88 -13.09
C GLY A 441 1.23 33.48 -12.52
N GLU A 442 1.64 34.65 -13.02
CA GLU A 442 2.69 35.48 -12.41
C GLU A 442 2.20 36.01 -11.04
N GLY A 443 2.26 35.16 -10.03
CA GLY A 443 2.12 35.51 -8.63
C GLY A 443 3.40 35.13 -7.91
N GLU A 444 4.26 36.12 -7.66
CA GLU A 444 5.41 36.02 -6.76
C GLU A 444 4.89 35.81 -5.32
N ASP A 445 4.53 34.58 -4.98
CA ASP A 445 4.47 34.14 -3.58
C ASP A 445 5.57 33.09 -3.43
N ASP A 446 6.65 33.48 -2.74
CA ASP A 446 7.83 32.65 -2.43
C ASP A 446 7.47 31.55 -1.41
N GLY A 447 6.42 30.81 -1.68
CA GLY A 447 6.09 29.56 -1.02
C GLY A 447 7.03 28.49 -1.56
N ASP A 448 8.25 28.47 -1.05
CA ASP A 448 9.16 27.34 -1.15
C ASP A 448 8.34 26.06 -0.95
N SER A 449 8.27 25.22 -1.98
CA SER A 449 7.43 24.02 -1.93
C SER A 449 7.92 23.16 -0.76
N ASP A 450 7.01 22.60 0.04
CA ASP A 450 7.41 21.72 1.16
C ASP A 450 8.35 20.60 0.72
N VAL A 451 8.19 20.14 -0.52
CA VAL A 451 9.02 19.10 -1.15
C VAL A 451 10.46 19.58 -1.29
N THR A 452 10.72 20.79 -1.78
CA THR A 452 12.10 21.32 -1.91
C THR A 452 12.78 21.43 -0.55
N VAL A 453 12.06 21.81 0.50
CA VAL A 453 12.59 21.86 1.87
C VAL A 453 12.87 20.46 2.42
N ALA A 454 11.96 19.51 2.23
CA ALA A 454 12.12 18.12 2.68
C ALA A 454 13.30 17.43 2.00
N VAL A 455 13.38 17.51 0.67
CA VAL A 455 14.49 16.94 -0.11
C VAL A 455 15.80 17.63 0.24
N GLN A 456 15.82 18.96 0.35
CA GLN A 456 17.03 19.68 0.75
C GLN A 456 17.49 19.30 2.16
N LYS A 457 16.54 19.11 3.09
CA LYS A 457 16.85 18.67 4.45
C LYS A 457 17.40 17.24 4.44
N ALA A 458 16.74 16.29 3.80
CA ALA A 458 17.21 14.90 3.77
C ALA A 458 18.56 14.75 3.03
N CYS A 459 18.72 15.45 1.90
CA CYS A 459 19.86 15.32 0.99
C CYS A 459 20.97 16.36 1.21
N ASN A 460 21.06 16.99 2.39
CA ASN A 460 22.18 17.87 2.70
C ASN A 460 23.47 17.07 3.03
N ASP A 461 24.63 17.71 2.90
CA ASP A 461 25.94 17.06 3.08
C ASP A 461 26.12 16.41 4.47
N ASP A 462 25.53 16.98 5.52
CA ASP A 462 25.62 16.44 6.88
C ASP A 462 24.81 15.14 7.02
N ASN A 463 23.62 15.08 6.40
CA ASN A 463 22.77 13.90 6.42
C ASN A 463 23.31 12.79 5.50
N LEU A 464 23.80 13.15 4.31
CA LEU A 464 24.46 12.22 3.38
C LEU A 464 25.77 11.63 3.95
N ALA A 465 26.36 12.25 4.97
CA ALA A 465 27.52 11.71 5.68
C ALA A 465 27.17 10.55 6.64
N THR A 466 25.88 10.34 6.92
CA THR A 466 25.36 9.26 7.78
C THR A 466 24.64 8.21 6.94
N VAL A 467 24.62 6.97 7.41
CA VAL A 467 23.91 5.88 6.72
C VAL A 467 22.40 6.15 6.68
N ASP A 468 21.84 6.57 7.81
CA ASP A 468 20.41 6.83 7.95
C ASP A 468 19.97 8.02 7.09
N GLY A 469 20.74 9.13 7.10
CA GLY A 469 20.43 10.29 6.26
C GLY A 469 20.64 10.05 4.76
N PHE A 470 21.58 9.18 4.38
CA PHE A 470 21.68 8.72 2.99
C PHE A 470 20.46 7.89 2.58
N GLN A 471 20.01 6.97 3.43
CA GLN A 471 18.83 6.15 3.17
C GLN A 471 17.57 7.02 3.06
N GLU A 472 17.36 7.95 3.98
CA GLU A 472 16.25 8.90 3.96
C GLU A 472 16.24 9.75 2.67
N CYS A 473 17.40 10.26 2.26
CA CYS A 473 17.54 10.95 0.98
C CYS A 473 17.24 10.02 -0.20
N HIS A 474 17.80 8.80 -0.21
CA HIS A 474 17.60 7.84 -1.28
C HIS A 474 16.11 7.50 -1.45
N ASP A 475 15.40 7.24 -0.37
CA ASP A 475 13.98 6.85 -0.41
C ASP A 475 13.10 7.99 -0.96
N LEU A 476 13.38 9.23 -0.58
CA LEU A 476 12.72 10.42 -1.14
C LEU A 476 13.03 10.60 -2.64
N CYS A 477 14.26 10.27 -3.05
CA CYS A 477 14.74 10.51 -4.41
C CYS A 477 14.47 9.36 -5.38
N SER A 478 14.20 8.15 -4.88
CA SER A 478 14.06 6.91 -5.66
C SER A 478 13.05 7.00 -6.80
N PRO A 479 11.88 7.65 -6.66
CA PRO A 479 10.93 7.78 -7.77
C PRO A 479 11.42 8.70 -8.90
N TYR A 480 12.38 9.59 -8.60
CA TYR A 480 12.86 10.64 -9.51
C TYR A 480 14.31 10.42 -9.95
N LEU A 481 14.85 9.21 -9.83
CA LEU A 481 16.23 8.91 -10.25
C LEU A 481 16.47 9.09 -11.73
N CYS A 482 15.43 8.90 -12.55
CA CYS A 482 15.48 9.17 -13.97
C CYS A 482 15.85 10.64 -14.26
N CYS A 483 15.53 11.59 -13.37
CA CYS A 483 15.87 13.01 -13.55
C CYS A 483 17.39 13.24 -13.62
N PHE A 484 18.17 12.40 -12.96
CA PHE A 484 19.61 12.56 -12.78
C PHE A 484 20.43 11.54 -13.59
N SER A 485 19.78 10.72 -14.42
CA SER A 485 20.49 9.78 -15.28
C SER A 485 21.32 10.53 -16.33
N THR A 486 22.57 10.12 -16.53
CA THR A 486 23.41 10.65 -17.61
C THR A 486 23.12 10.00 -18.96
N ASN A 487 22.32 8.94 -18.98
CA ASN A 487 21.89 8.27 -20.20
C ASN A 487 20.70 9.02 -20.80
N GLU A 488 20.87 9.62 -21.98
CA GLU A 488 19.81 10.36 -22.69
C GLU A 488 18.52 9.52 -22.90
N ALA A 489 18.62 8.19 -22.93
CA ALA A 489 17.45 7.32 -23.10
C ALA A 489 16.68 7.04 -21.80
N GLU A 490 17.29 7.29 -20.64
CA GLU A 490 16.69 7.09 -19.31
C GLU A 490 16.49 8.40 -18.57
N ASN A 491 17.04 9.50 -19.10
CA ASN A 491 16.89 10.82 -18.51
C ASN A 491 15.47 11.34 -18.78
N CYS A 492 14.68 11.49 -17.72
CA CYS A 492 13.30 11.97 -17.80
C CYS A 492 13.16 13.48 -17.53
N TYR A 493 14.26 14.24 -17.44
CA TYR A 493 14.26 15.64 -17.02
C TYR A 493 13.40 16.53 -17.92
N ASP A 494 13.42 16.30 -19.22
CA ASP A 494 12.60 17.07 -20.18
C ASP A 494 11.12 16.65 -20.15
N GLU A 495 10.79 15.47 -19.63
CA GLU A 495 9.45 14.90 -19.61
C GLU A 495 8.75 15.07 -18.25
N ASN A 496 9.51 15.31 -17.17
CA ASN A 496 9.03 15.39 -15.81
C ASN A 496 9.44 16.73 -15.16
N ASN A 497 8.49 17.65 -15.02
CA ASN A 497 8.69 18.97 -14.39
C ASN A 497 9.00 18.90 -12.89
N ALA A 498 8.73 17.77 -12.23
CA ALA A 498 9.09 17.59 -10.81
C ALA A 498 10.61 17.47 -10.62
N CYS A 499 11.38 17.20 -11.67
CA CYS A 499 12.84 17.06 -11.56
C CYS A 499 13.54 18.27 -10.94
N ASP A 500 12.98 19.48 -11.12
CA ASP A 500 13.51 20.70 -10.47
C ASP A 500 13.29 20.71 -8.95
N LEU A 501 12.19 20.13 -8.46
CA LEU A 501 11.89 20.03 -7.03
C LEU A 501 12.83 19.06 -6.32
N TYR A 502 13.26 18.02 -7.03
CA TYR A 502 14.14 16.98 -6.52
C TYR A 502 15.61 17.27 -6.82
N LYS A 503 15.97 18.44 -7.33
CA LYS A 503 17.36 18.73 -7.76
C LYS A 503 18.42 18.45 -6.68
N GLU A 504 18.09 18.57 -5.40
CA GLU A 504 19.04 18.26 -4.32
C GLU A 504 19.38 16.76 -4.21
N CYS A 505 18.54 15.87 -4.75
CA CYS A 505 18.84 14.46 -4.96
C CYS A 505 20.05 14.24 -5.85
N GLU A 506 20.31 15.14 -6.79
CA GLU A 506 21.48 15.11 -7.66
C GLU A 506 22.77 14.97 -6.83
N ARG A 507 22.85 15.53 -5.62
CA ARG A 507 24.04 15.43 -4.75
C ARG A 507 24.32 14.01 -4.27
N ALA A 508 23.28 13.23 -3.98
CA ALA A 508 23.44 11.83 -3.58
C ALA A 508 24.10 11.03 -4.72
N TYR A 509 23.76 11.37 -5.97
CA TYR A 509 24.19 10.64 -7.18
C TYR A 509 25.43 11.23 -7.89
N GLU A 510 25.65 12.55 -7.84
CA GLU A 510 26.86 13.21 -8.34
C GLU A 510 28.09 12.89 -7.50
N SER A 511 27.88 12.52 -6.22
CA SER A 511 28.97 12.04 -5.38
C SER A 511 29.66 10.79 -5.95
N ASP A 512 28.99 10.04 -6.84
CA ASP A 512 29.55 8.88 -7.55
C ASP A 512 30.20 9.22 -8.89
N SER A 513 29.77 10.28 -9.57
CA SER A 513 30.32 10.67 -10.87
C SER A 513 31.60 11.52 -10.76
N GLN A 514 31.82 12.17 -9.61
CA GLN A 514 33.03 12.97 -9.35
C GLN A 514 34.00 12.39 -8.30
N LYS A 515 33.70 11.26 -7.65
CA LYS A 515 34.71 10.59 -6.83
C LYS A 515 35.68 9.82 -7.69
N GLU A 516 36.87 10.40 -7.81
CA GLU A 516 38.10 9.77 -8.26
C GLU A 516 38.13 8.29 -7.87
N ASP A 517 38.17 7.41 -8.87
CA ASP A 517 38.80 6.08 -8.86
C ASP A 517 38.88 5.49 -7.44
N TYR A 518 37.75 5.00 -6.90
CA TYR A 518 37.75 4.23 -5.65
C TYR A 518 38.72 3.09 -5.86
N SER A 519 39.97 3.28 -5.42
CA SER A 519 40.98 2.25 -5.60
C SER A 519 40.56 1.07 -4.73
N LYS A 520 40.76 -0.13 -5.25
CA LYS A 520 40.61 -1.36 -4.49
C LYS A 520 41.31 -1.29 -3.13
N GLU A 521 42.44 -0.58 -3.07
CA GLU A 521 43.23 -0.35 -1.85
C GLU A 521 42.51 0.52 -0.81
N LEU A 522 41.70 1.50 -1.25
CA LEU A 522 40.89 2.32 -0.36
C LEU A 522 39.76 1.50 0.27
N VAL A 523 39.02 0.75 -0.56
CA VAL A 523 37.91 -0.10 -0.10
C VAL A 523 38.41 -1.22 0.82
N GLU A 524 39.52 -1.89 0.45
CA GLU A 524 40.14 -2.92 1.30
C GLU A 524 40.65 -2.36 2.63
N ARG A 525 41.15 -1.11 2.65
CA ARG A 525 41.60 -0.47 3.89
C ARG A 525 40.43 -0.13 4.80
N ALA A 526 39.39 0.52 4.25
CA ALA A 526 38.19 0.93 4.99
C ALA A 526 37.45 -0.30 5.54
N CYS A 527 37.35 -1.37 4.75
CA CYS A 527 36.64 -2.61 5.11
C CYS A 527 37.58 -3.74 5.56
N SER A 528 38.73 -3.40 6.12
CA SER A 528 39.59 -4.39 6.76
C SER A 528 38.98 -4.85 8.09
N ASP A 529 39.24 -6.08 8.53
CA ASP A 529 38.67 -6.61 9.79
C ASP A 529 39.06 -5.74 11.00
N ALA A 530 40.26 -5.14 10.93
CA ALA A 530 40.74 -4.22 11.95
C ALA A 530 40.00 -2.88 11.96
N ALA A 531 39.57 -2.38 10.80
CA ALA A 531 38.80 -1.15 10.68
C ALA A 531 37.34 -1.37 11.10
N ILE A 532 36.71 -2.44 10.62
CA ILE A 532 35.33 -2.81 10.98
C ILE A 532 35.20 -3.08 12.49
N GLY A 533 36.29 -3.51 13.15
CA GLY A 533 36.33 -3.69 14.61
C GLY A 533 36.25 -2.39 15.44
N THR A 534 36.27 -1.21 14.81
CA THR A 534 36.03 0.08 15.48
C THR A 534 34.79 0.76 14.90
N GLU A 535 34.09 1.55 15.71
CA GLU A 535 32.89 2.29 15.27
C GLU A 535 33.20 3.27 14.11
N GLU A 536 34.33 3.97 14.20
CA GLU A 536 34.81 4.89 13.17
C GLU A 536 35.16 4.17 11.86
N GLY A 537 35.82 3.01 11.93
CA GLY A 537 36.18 2.25 10.73
C GLY A 537 35.00 1.50 10.12
N LEU A 538 34.02 1.08 10.92
CA LEU A 538 32.74 0.56 10.43
C LEU A 538 31.98 1.65 9.66
N ALA A 539 31.93 2.88 10.18
CA ALA A 539 31.31 4.01 9.48
C ALA A 539 32.05 4.35 8.17
N GLU A 540 33.40 4.38 8.18
CA GLU A 540 34.21 4.60 6.96
C GLU A 540 33.93 3.49 5.92
N CYS A 541 33.87 2.22 6.34
CA CYS A 541 33.53 1.11 5.45
C CYS A 541 32.12 1.25 4.86
N ARG A 542 31.10 1.53 5.68
CA ARG A 542 29.72 1.73 5.22
C ARG A 542 29.61 2.88 4.22
N SER A 543 30.28 4.01 4.51
CA SER A 543 30.29 5.17 3.61
C SER A 543 30.92 4.85 2.24
N VAL A 544 32.01 4.10 2.20
CA VAL A 544 32.67 3.70 0.94
C VAL A 544 31.84 2.65 0.19
N CYS A 545 31.12 1.79 0.91
CA CYS A 545 30.37 0.68 0.33
C CYS A 545 28.95 1.03 -0.10
N SER A 546 28.31 2.03 0.52
CA SER A 546 26.89 2.38 0.31
C SER A 546 26.48 2.41 -1.18
N PRO A 547 27.21 3.10 -2.08
CA PRO A 547 26.79 3.24 -3.47
C PRO A 547 26.90 1.94 -4.28
N PHE A 548 27.62 0.94 -3.77
CA PHE A 548 27.90 -0.32 -4.43
C PHE A 548 27.48 -1.53 -3.60
N MET A 549 26.58 -1.35 -2.63
CA MET A 549 26.07 -2.46 -1.82
C MET A 549 25.38 -3.53 -2.67
N CYS A 550 24.71 -3.11 -3.75
CA CYS A 550 24.12 -4.03 -4.72
C CYS A 550 25.15 -4.90 -5.48
N CYS A 551 26.45 -4.58 -5.45
CA CYS A 551 27.49 -5.46 -5.99
C CYS A 551 27.83 -6.65 -5.07
N VAL A 552 27.44 -6.60 -3.80
CA VAL A 552 27.76 -7.63 -2.79
C VAL A 552 26.53 -8.39 -2.27
N LEU A 553 25.35 -8.07 -2.78
CA LEU A 553 24.15 -8.86 -2.53
C LEU A 553 24.24 -10.22 -3.26
N PRO A 554 23.72 -11.30 -2.65
CA PRO A 554 23.74 -12.63 -3.28
C PRO A 554 22.94 -12.63 -4.58
N GLU A 555 23.35 -13.42 -5.57
CA GLU A 555 22.69 -13.56 -6.88
C GLU A 555 21.21 -13.94 -6.80
N SER A 556 20.75 -14.43 -5.65
CA SER A 556 19.33 -14.72 -5.39
C SER A 556 18.47 -13.47 -5.22
N MET A 557 19.06 -12.31 -4.94
CA MET A 557 18.36 -11.02 -4.95
C MET A 557 18.44 -10.47 -6.37
N GLN A 558 17.29 -10.36 -7.03
CA GLN A 558 17.13 -10.17 -8.49
C GLN A 558 17.76 -8.88 -9.06
N SER A 559 18.29 -8.00 -8.22
CA SER A 559 18.97 -6.75 -8.61
C SER A 559 20.40 -6.71 -8.06
N ASN A 560 21.34 -7.37 -8.75
CA ASN A 560 22.75 -7.01 -8.57
C ASN A 560 23.10 -5.89 -9.56
N CYS A 561 23.99 -4.98 -9.18
CA CYS A 561 24.41 -3.93 -10.09
C CYS A 561 25.57 -4.35 -11.01
N VAL A 562 25.82 -5.66 -11.16
CA VAL A 562 26.90 -6.16 -12.02
C VAL A 562 26.61 -5.83 -13.48
N ASP A 563 25.35 -5.89 -13.90
CA ASP A 563 24.95 -5.51 -15.26
C ASP A 563 25.12 -4.00 -15.50
N THR A 564 24.86 -3.17 -14.48
CA THR A 564 24.95 -1.70 -14.56
C THR A 564 26.40 -1.20 -14.49
N TYR A 565 27.19 -1.67 -13.52
CA TYR A 565 28.54 -1.17 -13.26
C TYR A 565 29.64 -2.04 -13.90
N GLY A 566 29.34 -3.28 -14.26
CA GLY A 566 30.29 -4.27 -14.76
C GLY A 566 31.03 -5.02 -13.66
N GLU A 567 31.39 -6.27 -13.93
CA GLU A 567 32.14 -7.15 -13.01
C GLU A 567 33.44 -6.50 -12.49
N GLU A 568 34.17 -5.77 -13.33
CA GLU A 568 35.44 -5.15 -12.93
C GLU A 568 35.26 -4.08 -11.86
N LYS A 569 34.17 -3.28 -11.93
CA LYS A 569 33.87 -2.29 -10.88
C LYS A 569 33.35 -2.98 -9.62
N CYS A 570 32.41 -3.90 -9.74
CA CYS A 570 31.88 -4.61 -8.57
C CYS A 570 32.99 -5.40 -7.81
N ALA A 571 34.01 -5.91 -8.51
CA ALA A 571 35.15 -6.59 -7.89
C ALA A 571 36.00 -5.68 -6.99
N VAL A 572 35.99 -4.36 -7.19
CA VAL A 572 36.64 -3.38 -6.30
C VAL A 572 35.95 -3.36 -4.93
N PHE A 573 34.64 -3.57 -4.91
CA PHE A 573 33.78 -3.51 -3.73
C PHE A 573 33.55 -4.85 -3.03
N ALA A 574 34.23 -5.93 -3.46
CA ALA A 574 34.08 -7.25 -2.85
C ALA A 574 34.35 -7.28 -1.32
N SER A 575 35.15 -6.34 -0.80
CA SER A 575 35.39 -6.22 0.65
C SER A 575 34.17 -5.74 1.44
N CYS A 576 33.19 -5.12 0.78
CA CYS A 576 31.93 -4.67 1.39
C CYS A 576 31.03 -5.82 1.83
N ALA A 577 31.24 -7.03 1.31
CA ALA A 577 30.48 -8.23 1.71
C ALA A 577 30.62 -8.55 3.21
N LYS A 578 31.63 -8.01 3.90
CA LYS A 578 31.78 -8.14 5.35
C LYS A 578 30.71 -7.41 6.15
N LEU A 579 30.08 -6.39 5.55
CA LEU A 579 28.99 -5.66 6.19
C LEU A 579 27.71 -6.50 6.23
N THR A 580 27.54 -7.45 5.32
CA THR A 580 26.35 -8.33 5.25
C THR A 580 26.56 -9.66 5.96
N SER A 581 27.80 -10.14 6.11
CA SER A 581 28.10 -11.43 6.76
C SER A 581 28.15 -11.39 8.29
N ALA A 582 28.09 -10.20 8.91
CA ALA A 582 28.29 -10.06 10.36
C ALA A 582 27.10 -10.58 11.20
N GLU A 583 25.95 -10.84 10.59
CA GLU A 583 24.72 -11.24 11.30
C GLU A 583 24.59 -12.76 11.49
N ASP A 584 25.31 -13.58 10.70
CA ASP A 584 25.15 -15.04 10.72
C ASP A 584 26.02 -15.77 11.76
N ASP A 585 27.10 -15.15 12.26
CA ASP A 585 28.08 -15.83 13.13
C ASP A 585 27.75 -15.79 14.64
N VAL A 586 26.62 -15.18 15.05
CA VAL A 586 26.30 -15.01 16.49
C VAL A 586 25.63 -16.25 17.13
N TYR A 587 25.30 -17.31 16.37
CA TYR A 587 24.46 -18.42 16.87
C TYR A 587 25.13 -19.79 17.07
N GLU A 588 26.45 -19.90 17.13
CA GLU A 588 27.12 -21.17 17.49
C GLU A 588 28.16 -21.01 18.61
N GLY A 589 27.73 -21.06 19.88
CA GLY A 589 28.71 -21.30 20.93
C GLY A 589 28.30 -21.09 22.39
N GLU A 590 27.33 -21.84 22.91
CA GLU A 590 27.29 -22.14 24.35
C GLU A 590 26.55 -23.47 24.63
N GLU A 591 27.15 -24.61 24.24
CA GLU A 591 26.79 -25.91 24.84
C GLU A 591 27.97 -26.46 25.67
N ASP A 592 27.81 -26.33 26.99
CA ASP A 592 28.11 -27.33 28.02
C ASP A 592 29.53 -27.90 28.16
N GLY A 593 30.38 -27.13 28.83
CA GLY A 593 31.52 -27.62 29.60
C GLY A 593 31.19 -27.89 31.08
N GLY A 594 30.27 -28.81 31.37
CA GLY A 594 29.82 -29.15 32.73
C GLY A 594 30.16 -30.56 33.18
N GLY A 595 31.44 -30.84 33.47
CA GLY A 595 31.89 -32.10 34.06
C GLY A 595 32.75 -31.89 35.31
N LEU A 596 32.16 -32.06 36.49
CA LEU A 596 32.79 -32.57 37.73
C LEU A 596 31.75 -33.20 38.65
#